data_AF-A0A3C0C5D1-F1
#
_entry.id   AF-A0A3C0C5D1-F1
#
_cell.length_a   1.000
_cell.length_b   1.000
_cell.length_c   1.000
_cell.angle_alpha   90.00
_cell.angle_beta   90.00
_cell.angle_gamma   90.00
#
_symmetry.space_group_name_H-M   'P 1'
#
loop_
_entity.id
_entity.type
_entity.pdbx_description
1 polymer ?
#
loop_
_entity_poly.entity_id
_entity_poly.type
_entity_poly.pdbx_seq_one_letter_code
_entity_poly.pdbx_strand_id
1 'polypeptide(L)'
;MQNNYYAKSLNAQKLWQVYDTEIPRISRYLERETAFVRERLKKTDTVLELAAGYGRIMKELAPFVRSITGIEISDDNVHFGEQYLKNIPNTSLLTMDVH
;
A
#
# COMPACT_ATOMS: atom_id res chain seq x y z
N MET A 1 5.53 -23.74 0.41
CA MET A 1 5.73 -22.35 -0.07
C MET A 1 5.88 -22.25 -1.60
N GLN A 2 5.26 -23.14 -2.41
CA GLN A 2 5.33 -23.08 -3.88
C GLN A 2 3.92 -22.91 -4.45
N ASN A 3 3.43 -21.66 -4.48
CA ASN A 3 2.35 -21.10 -5.34
C ASN A 3 1.72 -19.87 -4.67
N ASN A 4 2.51 -18.83 -4.41
CA ASN A 4 1.93 -17.55 -4.00
C ASN A 4 1.43 -16.80 -5.25
N TYR A 5 0.12 -16.77 -5.45
CA TYR A 5 -0.55 -16.09 -6.57
C TYR A 5 -0.18 -14.61 -6.66
N TYR A 6 -0.06 -13.93 -5.51
CA TYR A 6 0.30 -12.52 -5.45
C TYR A 6 1.74 -12.26 -5.84
N ALA A 7 2.66 -13.18 -5.53
CA ALA A 7 4.06 -13.04 -5.92
C ALA A 7 4.30 -13.23 -7.42
N LYS A 8 3.45 -13.98 -8.14
CA LYS A 8 3.71 -14.36 -9.55
C LYS A 8 2.73 -13.76 -10.57
N SER A 9 1.46 -13.64 -10.21
CA SER A 9 0.38 -13.39 -11.18
C SER A 9 -0.27 -12.03 -11.02
N LEU A 10 -0.34 -11.50 -9.79
CA LEU A 10 -0.97 -10.22 -9.46
C LEU A 10 -0.04 -9.34 -8.61
N ASN A 11 1.09 -8.95 -9.17
CA ASN A 11 2.06 -8.04 -8.56
C ASN A 11 2.22 -6.74 -9.38
N ALA A 12 2.89 -5.78 -8.76
CA ALA A 12 3.36 -4.52 -9.30
C ALA A 12 2.30 -3.82 -10.17
N GLN A 13 2.62 -3.64 -11.45
CA GLN A 13 1.79 -2.92 -12.41
C GLN A 13 0.43 -3.59 -12.66
N LYS A 14 0.34 -4.93 -12.57
CA LYS A 14 -0.94 -5.63 -12.70
C LYS A 14 -1.86 -5.32 -11.52
N LEU A 15 -1.30 -5.23 -10.31
CA LEU A 15 -2.06 -4.83 -9.15
C LEU A 15 -2.54 -3.39 -9.31
N TRP A 16 -1.69 -2.48 -9.79
CA TRP A 16 -2.08 -1.11 -10.08
C TRP A 16 -3.27 -1.03 -11.06
N GLN A 17 -3.24 -1.79 -12.15
CA GLN A 17 -4.33 -1.83 -13.15
C GLN A 17 -5.69 -2.27 -12.58
N VAL A 18 -5.71 -3.16 -11.58
CA VAL A 18 -6.98 -3.56 -10.92
C VAL A 18 -7.65 -2.37 -10.23
N TYR A 19 -6.85 -1.45 -9.69
CA TYR A 19 -7.34 -0.29 -8.97
C TYR A 19 -7.46 0.97 -9.83
N ASP A 20 -6.89 0.96 -11.03
CA ASP A 20 -7.23 1.87 -12.12
C ASP A 20 -8.56 1.43 -12.77
N THR A 21 -9.62 1.45 -11.96
CA THR A 21 -10.94 0.95 -12.34
C THR A 21 -11.87 2.10 -12.77
N GLU A 22 -12.58 1.90 -13.88
CA GLU A 22 -13.63 2.81 -14.32
C GLU A 22 -14.94 2.66 -13.53
N ILE A 23 -15.02 1.72 -12.58
CA ILE A 23 -16.24 1.45 -11.79
C ILE A 23 -16.30 2.42 -10.60
N PRO A 24 -17.17 3.46 -10.61
CA PRO A 24 -17.11 4.54 -9.61
C PRO A 24 -17.44 4.10 -8.19
N ARG A 25 -18.17 2.98 -8.05
CA ARG A 25 -18.52 2.42 -6.74
C ARG A 25 -17.30 1.85 -6.02
N ILE A 26 -16.34 1.25 -6.73
CA ILE A 26 -15.12 0.67 -6.15
C ILE A 26 -14.22 1.79 -5.63
N SER A 27 -13.99 2.83 -6.44
CA SER A 27 -13.17 3.99 -6.03
C SER A 27 -13.76 4.68 -4.79
N ARG A 28 -15.10 4.85 -4.74
CA ARG A 28 -15.78 5.41 -3.58
C ARG A 28 -15.63 4.56 -2.32
N TYR A 29 -15.72 3.23 -2.47
CA TYR A 29 -15.55 2.32 -1.34
C TYR A 29 -14.14 2.45 -0.75
N LEU A 30 -13.12 2.36 -1.60
CA LEU A 30 -11.72 2.51 -1.21
C LEU A 30 -11.42 3.87 -0.55
N GLU A 31 -11.95 4.96 -1.12
CA GLU A 31 -11.81 6.31 -0.54
C GLU A 31 -12.40 6.38 0.87
N ARG A 32 -13.59 5.80 1.07
CA ARG A 32 -14.29 5.83 2.37
C ARG A 32 -13.57 5.02 3.44
N GLU A 33 -13.05 3.84 3.11
CA GLU A 33 -12.25 3.05 4.05
C GLU A 33 -10.96 3.77 4.43
N THR A 34 -10.26 4.33 3.44
CA THR A 34 -9.02 5.09 3.68
C THR A 34 -9.29 6.32 4.53
N ALA A 35 -10.37 7.06 4.27
CA ALA A 35 -10.77 8.23 5.04
C ALA A 35 -11.10 7.87 6.50
N PHE A 36 -11.80 6.76 6.73
CA PHE A 36 -12.14 6.31 8.08
C PHE A 36 -10.90 6.09 8.94
N VAL A 37 -9.85 5.47 8.38
CA VAL A 37 -8.57 5.28 9.08
C VAL A 37 -7.86 6.63 9.27
N ARG A 38 -7.72 7.41 8.19
CA ARG A 38 -7.06 8.72 8.19
C ARG A 38 -7.59 9.66 9.26
N GLU A 39 -8.91 9.72 9.46
CA GLU A 39 -9.56 10.58 10.45
C GLU A 39 -9.19 10.24 11.91
N ARG A 40 -8.61 9.06 12.15
CA ARG A 40 -8.21 8.58 13.49
C ARG A 40 -6.71 8.65 13.72
N LEU A 41 -5.93 8.94 12.67
CA LEU A 41 -4.48 9.07 12.73
C LEU A 41 -4.06 10.49 13.13
N LYS A 42 -2.91 10.58 13.77
CA LYS A 42 -2.26 11.84 14.16
C LYS A 42 -0.88 11.93 13.53
N LYS A 43 -0.42 13.16 13.32
CA LYS A 43 0.93 13.48 12.80
C LYS A 43 2.08 12.93 13.67
N THR A 44 1.78 12.49 14.89
CA THR A 44 2.73 11.87 15.81
C THR A 44 2.82 10.35 15.68
N ASP A 45 1.88 9.73 14.97
CA ASP A 45 1.74 8.27 14.94
C ASP A 45 2.75 7.63 14.00
N THR A 46 3.25 6.47 14.40
CA THR A 46 4.09 5.60 13.57
C THR A 46 3.23 4.40 13.18
N VAL A 47 3.01 4.22 11.88
CA VAL A 47 2.02 3.27 11.36
C VAL A 47 2.72 2.10 10.67
N LEU A 48 2.15 0.91 10.88
CA LEU A 48 2.49 -0.31 10.16
C LEU A 48 1.31 -0.69 9.25
N GLU A 49 1.56 -0.87 7.96
CA GLU A 49 0.58 -1.37 7.01
C GLU A 49 0.96 -2.80 6.59
N LEU A 50 0.12 -3.77 6.93
CA LEU A 50 0.31 -5.17 6.59
C LEU A 50 -0.32 -5.46 5.23
N ALA A 51 0.35 -6.30 4.42
CA ALA A 51 -0.05 -6.56 3.04
C ALA A 51 -0.24 -5.26 2.24
N ALA A 52 0.79 -4.40 2.31
CA ALA A 52 0.75 -3.05 1.75
C ALA A 52 0.65 -3.02 0.22
N GLY A 53 0.85 -4.15 -0.46
CA GLY A 53 0.96 -4.21 -1.91
C GLY A 53 2.06 -3.26 -2.39
N TYR A 54 1.75 -2.42 -3.38
CA TYR A 54 2.67 -1.38 -3.84
C TYR A 54 2.60 -0.06 -3.05
N GLY A 55 1.89 -0.03 -1.91
CA GLY A 55 1.79 1.14 -1.04
C GLY A 55 0.76 2.20 -1.46
N ARG A 56 -0.33 1.80 -2.15
CA ARG A 56 -1.41 2.73 -2.54
C ARG A 56 -1.98 3.49 -1.35
N ILE A 57 -2.33 2.77 -0.28
CA ILE A 57 -2.93 3.37 0.91
C ILE A 57 -1.87 4.14 1.71
N MET A 58 -0.64 3.61 1.79
CA MET A 58 0.48 4.33 2.38
C MET A 58 0.63 5.74 1.82
N LYS A 59 0.52 5.91 0.50
CA LYS A 59 0.58 7.22 -0.16
C LYS A 59 -0.48 8.21 0.34
N GLU A 60 -1.71 7.74 0.56
CA GLU A 60 -2.83 8.55 1.04
C GLU A 60 -2.71 8.89 2.53
N LEU A 61 -2.12 8.00 3.32
CA LEU A 61 -1.98 8.16 4.78
C LEU A 61 -0.70 8.88 5.20
N ALA A 62 0.38 8.78 4.41
CA ALA A 62 1.70 9.34 4.73
C ALA A 62 1.65 10.82 5.13
N PRO A 63 0.84 11.70 4.49
CA PRO A 63 0.75 13.08 4.92
C PRO A 63 0.18 13.25 6.34
N PHE A 64 -0.50 12.27 6.93
CA PHE A 64 -1.23 12.41 8.19
C PHE A 64 -0.52 11.80 9.40
N VAL A 65 0.65 11.19 9.21
CA VAL A 65 1.39 10.43 10.22
C VAL A 65 2.84 10.90 10.34
N ARG A 66 3.54 10.49 11.40
CA ARG A 66 4.99 10.71 11.53
C ARG A 66 5.74 9.90 10.48
N SER A 67 5.42 8.61 10.38
CA SER A 67 6.00 7.69 9.40
C SER A 67 5.09 6.48 9.21
N ILE A 68 5.18 5.86 8.04
CA ILE A 68 4.47 4.63 7.72
C ILE A 68 5.42 3.60 7.09
N THR A 69 5.41 2.39 7.64
CA THR A 69 6.13 1.24 7.09
C THR A 69 5.13 0.23 6.56
N GLY A 70 5.29 -0.17 5.31
CA GLY A 70 4.52 -1.25 4.70
C GLY A 70 5.31 -2.55 4.72
N ILE A 71 4.60 -3.66 4.96
CA ILE A 71 5.14 -5.01 4.78
C ILE A 71 4.38 -5.69 3.62
N GLU A 72 5.14 -6.29 2.72
CA GLU A 72 4.60 -6.98 1.55
C GLU A 72 5.42 -8.25 1.27
N ILE A 73 4.77 -9.32 0.80
CA ILE A 73 5.43 -10.60 0.56
C ILE A 73 6.11 -10.68 -0.81
N SER A 74 5.69 -9.84 -1.75
CA SER A 74 6.17 -9.83 -3.13
C SER A 74 7.26 -8.77 -3.35
N ASP A 75 8.48 -9.21 -3.65
CA ASP A 75 9.59 -8.29 -4.00
C ASP A 75 9.24 -7.36 -5.17
N ASP A 76 8.50 -7.86 -6.17
CA ASP A 76 8.06 -7.05 -7.32
C ASP A 76 7.12 -5.90 -6.89
N ASN A 77 6.24 -6.14 -5.90
CA ASN A 77 5.38 -5.10 -5.33
C ASN A 77 6.22 -4.07 -4.58
N VAL A 78 7.20 -4.52 -3.81
CA VAL A 78 8.09 -3.65 -3.04
C VAL A 78 8.89 -2.75 -3.98
N HIS A 79 9.54 -3.33 -5.00
CA HIS A 79 10.33 -2.57 -5.97
C HIS A 79 9.48 -1.53 -6.74
N PHE A 80 8.28 -1.92 -7.18
CA PHE A 80 7.36 -0.97 -7.82
C PHE A 80 6.89 0.10 -6.83
N GLY A 81 6.60 -0.28 -5.58
CA GLY A 81 6.20 0.64 -4.51
C GLY A 81 7.26 1.67 -4.16
N GLU A 82 8.54 1.30 -4.14
CA GLU A 82 9.66 2.23 -3.96
C GLU A 82 9.63 3.35 -5.02
N GLN A 83 9.39 2.99 -6.28
CA GLN A 83 9.26 3.97 -7.36
C GLN A 83 7.97 4.80 -7.24
N TYR A 84 6.87 4.17 -6.83
CA TYR A 84 5.57 4.83 -6.64
C TYR A 84 5.58 5.85 -5.48
N LEU A 85 6.37 5.59 -4.44
CA LEU A 85 6.48 6.37 -3.21
C LEU A 85 7.72 7.27 -3.14
N LYS A 86 8.61 7.24 -4.13
CA LYS A 86 9.95 7.89 -4.12
C LYS A 86 10.03 9.34 -3.65
N ASN A 87 8.95 10.11 -3.77
CA ASN A 87 8.88 11.52 -3.38
C ASN A 87 8.17 11.76 -2.04
N ILE A 88 7.94 10.70 -1.26
CA ILE A 88 7.21 10.73 0.02
C ILE A 88 8.16 10.25 1.12
N PRO A 89 8.86 11.18 1.79
CA PRO A 89 10.07 10.87 2.56
C PRO A 89 9.81 10.08 3.84
N ASN A 90 8.57 10.00 4.32
CA ASN A 90 8.20 9.29 5.54
C ASN A 90 7.54 7.93 5.29
N THR A 91 7.85 7.33 4.13
CA THR A 91 7.38 5.99 3.74
C THR A 91 8.55 5.02 3.63
N SER A 92 8.34 3.78 4.05
CA SER A 92 9.26 2.66 3.84
C SER A 92 8.45 1.41 3.50
N LEU A 93 8.87 0.62 2.52
CA LEU A 93 8.18 -0.61 2.11
C LEU A 93 9.21 -1.74 2.12
N LEU A 94 8.90 -2.84 2.83
CA LEU A 94 9.85 -3.93 3.06
C LEU A 94 9.25 -5.27 2.62
N THR A 95 10.08 -6.11 2.02
CA THR A 95 9.71 -7.49 1.73
C THR A 95 9.80 -8.33 3.01
N MET A 96 8.69 -8.90 3.46
CA MET A 96 8.67 -9.85 4.58
C MET A 96 7.43 -10.74 4.50
N ASP A 97 7.59 -12.01 4.91
CA ASP A 97 6.46 -12.90 5.19
C ASP A 97 5.94 -12.62 6.61
N VAL A 98 4.64 -12.36 6.72
CA VAL A 98 3.96 -12.05 7.99
C VAL A 98 3.30 -13.28 8.64
N HIS A 99 3.45 -14.45 8.02
CA HIS A 99 2.98 -15.75 8.53
C HIS A 99 4.07 -16.56 9.23
#